data_AF-A0A7S4S8I1-F1
#
_entry.id   AF-A0A7S4S8I1-F1
#
_cell.length_a   1.000
_cell.length_b   1.000
_cell.length_c   1.000
_cell.angle_alpha   90.00
_cell.angle_beta   90.00
_cell.angle_gamma   90.00
#
_symmetry.space_group_name_H-M   'P 1'
#
loop_
_entity.id
_entity.type
_entity.pdbx_description
1 polymer ?
#
loop_
_entity_poly.entity_id
_entity_poly.type
_entity_poly.pdbx_seq_one_letter_code
_entity_poly.pdbx_strand_id
1 'polypeptide(L)'
;MLPPFSSPFLDDEDDNENEKKKRKKKKKRKTVVDGIEYLLQSIAPYRKKDPETEEECETLENIFDALAASLFSCSLNVQPFLDAQGIELMLRCLREKVHAGGGALRVLNYVLSGNSSNGVGNAVVIKKEEVEEENADNNDATMVSMRACEQFVDAGGLKVLFPLFMGRGSAVPNPAKCSDGGSALAAKAGERLRKLRENDNTNGDDHDDDNEKKKNKKGLSKRERRALQARKEWLHNVETNSIQIMYALTRHLDDSSAYDAKARLLVKFVESDCEKCDRLIELCLKYSEKMRLKEYRYYRSDEAEEAENAGIDVDLAALHAKLKGGGDVFHRVGAITAFAAVGSRRCHEHIIEQLTVRNSGISVIKESIAEFAGMLEEGNQKSQLEYYLNTI
;
A
#
# COMPACT_ATOMS: atom_id res chain seq x y z
N MET A 1 -18.48 8.53 16.98
CA MET A 1 -18.58 9.66 16.02
C MET A 1 -17.37 10.55 16.22
N LEU A 2 -16.51 10.74 15.22
CA LEU A 2 -15.85 12.03 15.12
C LEU A 2 -16.97 13.03 14.78
N PRO A 3 -17.16 14.09 15.58
CA PRO A 3 -18.28 14.97 15.37
C PRO A 3 -18.18 15.58 13.96
N PRO A 4 -19.32 15.79 13.27
CA PRO A 4 -19.32 16.65 12.11
C PRO A 4 -18.69 17.99 12.51
N PHE A 5 -17.71 18.45 11.75
CA PHE A 5 -16.95 19.65 12.07
C PHE A 5 -17.92 20.82 12.35
N SER A 6 -17.94 21.27 13.60
CA SER A 6 -18.60 22.51 14.02
C SER A 6 -17.51 23.52 14.23
N SER A 7 -17.46 24.55 13.38
CA SER A 7 -16.52 25.66 13.53
C SER A 7 -16.69 26.28 14.92
N PRO A 8 -15.63 26.43 15.74
CA PRO A 8 -15.69 27.07 17.06
C PRO A 8 -15.98 28.57 16.99
N PHE A 9 -15.92 29.18 15.79
CA PHE A 9 -15.96 30.62 15.58
C PHE A 9 -17.33 31.15 15.13
N LEU A 10 -18.40 30.35 15.19
CA LEU A 10 -19.72 30.73 14.66
C LEU A 10 -20.81 31.02 15.71
N ASP A 11 -20.49 30.98 17.00
CA ASP A 11 -21.52 31.08 18.05
C ASP A 11 -21.53 32.39 18.85
N ASP A 12 -20.67 33.36 18.53
CA ASP A 12 -20.69 34.67 19.18
C ASP A 12 -21.06 35.76 18.17
N GLU A 13 -22.38 35.96 17.94
CA GLU A 13 -22.98 37.30 17.81
C GLU A 13 -24.53 37.24 17.70
N ASP A 14 -25.16 38.14 18.45
CA ASP A 14 -26.55 38.62 18.40
C ASP A 14 -27.64 38.02 19.32
N ASP A 15 -27.68 38.59 20.53
CA ASP A 15 -28.83 38.71 21.43
C ASP A 15 -29.94 39.58 20.81
N ASN A 16 -30.91 39.00 20.08
CA ASN A 16 -32.20 39.68 19.89
C ASN A 16 -33.39 38.73 19.68
N GLU A 17 -34.34 38.77 20.61
CA GLU A 17 -35.37 37.74 20.77
C GLU A 17 -36.53 37.78 19.76
N ASN A 18 -36.61 38.82 18.92
CA ASN A 18 -37.72 39.00 17.98
C ASN A 18 -37.55 38.34 16.60
N GLU A 19 -36.37 37.81 16.26
CA GLU A 19 -36.17 37.04 15.01
C GLU A 19 -36.56 35.55 15.10
N LYS A 20 -36.84 35.03 16.30
CA LYS A 20 -37.14 33.61 16.56
C LYS A 20 -38.35 33.06 15.79
N LYS A 21 -39.30 33.90 15.35
CA LYS A 21 -40.53 33.42 14.67
C LYS A 21 -40.43 33.34 13.14
N LYS A 22 -39.66 34.21 12.47
CA LYS A 22 -39.42 34.10 11.01
C LYS A 22 -38.39 33.03 10.66
N ARG A 23 -37.44 32.72 11.55
CA ARG A 23 -36.45 31.64 11.37
C ARG A 23 -37.01 30.22 11.58
N LYS A 24 -38.19 30.03 12.17
CA LYS A 24 -38.81 28.69 12.32
C LYS A 24 -39.24 28.03 11.00
N LYS A 25 -39.44 28.80 9.92
CA LYS A 25 -39.70 28.27 8.56
C LYS A 25 -38.43 28.04 7.73
N LYS A 26 -37.33 28.71 8.07
CA LYS A 26 -35.97 28.28 7.66
C LYS A 26 -35.46 27.31 8.73
N LYS A 27 -36.12 26.16 8.88
CA LYS A 27 -35.53 25.02 9.61
C LYS A 27 -34.16 24.81 9.00
N LYS A 28 -33.14 25.19 9.77
CA LYS A 28 -31.72 25.04 9.50
C LYS A 28 -31.51 23.66 8.88
N ARG A 29 -31.26 23.58 7.56
CA ARG A 29 -30.41 22.52 7.02
C ARG A 29 -29.09 22.76 7.75
N LYS A 30 -28.87 22.10 8.89
CA LYS A 30 -27.49 21.83 9.32
C LYS A 30 -26.97 20.99 8.15
N THR A 31 -26.29 21.63 7.22
CA THR A 31 -25.52 20.94 6.20
C THR A 31 -24.46 20.20 6.99
N VAL A 32 -24.75 18.95 7.35
CA VAL A 32 -23.77 18.03 7.88
C VAL A 32 -22.75 17.92 6.75
N VAL A 33 -21.58 18.54 6.96
CA VAL A 33 -20.47 18.53 6.01
C VAL A 33 -19.90 17.12 6.08
N ASP A 34 -20.11 16.33 5.02
CA ASP A 34 -19.48 15.02 4.89
C ASP A 34 -18.00 15.21 4.52
N GLY A 35 -17.12 15.08 5.51
CA GLY A 35 -15.69 15.27 5.32
C GLY A 35 -15.09 14.35 4.25
N ILE A 36 -15.58 13.11 4.12
CA ILE A 36 -15.09 12.17 3.10
C ILE A 36 -15.51 12.67 1.72
N GLU A 37 -16.75 13.10 1.56
CA GLU A 37 -17.23 13.66 0.29
C GLU A 37 -16.44 14.92 -0.09
N TYR A 38 -16.16 15.82 0.86
CA TYR A 38 -15.35 17.02 0.59
C TYR A 38 -13.92 16.69 0.16
N LEU A 39 -13.27 15.71 0.81
CA LEU A 39 -11.93 15.25 0.40
C LEU A 39 -11.96 14.66 -1.01
N LEU A 40 -12.95 13.82 -1.33
CA LEU A 40 -13.12 13.24 -2.67
C LEU A 40 -13.39 14.31 -3.73
N GLN A 41 -14.26 15.28 -3.44
CA GLN A 41 -14.54 16.42 -4.33
C GLN A 41 -13.30 17.28 -4.56
N SER A 42 -12.40 17.39 -3.58
CA SER A 42 -11.14 18.13 -3.71
C SER A 42 -10.11 17.41 -4.57
N ILE A 43 -10.11 16.06 -4.56
CA ILE A 43 -9.26 15.23 -5.42
C ILE A 43 -9.82 15.16 -6.86
N ALA A 44 -11.14 15.21 -7.03
CA ALA A 44 -11.82 14.98 -8.30
C ALA A 44 -11.32 15.80 -9.51
N PRO A 45 -10.88 17.07 -9.38
CA PRO A 45 -10.28 17.84 -10.48
C PRO A 45 -8.98 17.22 -11.03
N TYR A 46 -8.18 16.60 -10.16
CA TYR A 46 -6.87 16.03 -10.50
C TYR A 46 -6.95 14.62 -11.07
N ARG A 47 -8.16 14.06 -11.24
CA ARG A 47 -8.35 12.72 -11.82
C ARG A 47 -7.76 12.54 -13.22
N LYS A 48 -7.57 13.64 -13.95
CA LYS A 48 -7.08 13.71 -15.34
C LYS A 48 -6.03 14.79 -15.57
N LYS A 49 -5.70 15.57 -14.55
CA LYS A 49 -4.83 16.75 -14.67
C LYS A 49 -3.78 16.70 -13.56
N ASP A 50 -2.52 16.96 -13.92
CA ASP A 50 -1.46 17.13 -12.93
C ASP A 50 -1.58 18.52 -12.25
N PRO A 51 -1.16 18.62 -10.97
CA PRO A 51 -0.97 19.93 -10.33
C PRO A 51 0.08 20.75 -11.10
N GLU A 52 -0.13 22.05 -11.18
CA GLU A 52 0.73 22.99 -11.92
C GLU A 52 1.85 23.54 -11.05
N THR A 53 1.54 23.85 -9.77
CA THR A 53 2.50 24.43 -8.83
C THR A 53 2.96 23.41 -7.80
N GLU A 54 4.10 23.69 -7.15
CA GLU A 54 4.61 22.87 -6.04
C GLU A 54 3.66 22.92 -4.84
N GLU A 55 3.08 24.08 -4.54
CA GLU A 55 2.11 24.27 -3.46
C GLU A 55 0.81 23.48 -3.70
N GLU A 56 0.31 23.45 -4.94
CA GLU A 56 -0.87 22.67 -5.33
C GLU A 56 -0.58 21.17 -5.23
N CYS A 57 0.63 20.76 -5.63
CA CYS A 57 1.11 19.38 -5.52
C CYS A 57 1.18 18.92 -4.05
N GLU A 58 1.74 19.76 -3.17
CA GLU A 58 1.83 19.49 -1.73
C GLU A 58 0.44 19.46 -1.09
N THR A 59 -0.44 20.40 -1.43
CA THR A 59 -1.82 20.42 -0.95
C THR A 59 -2.57 19.15 -1.37
N LEU A 60 -2.39 18.68 -2.60
CA LEU A 60 -3.00 17.45 -3.08
C LEU A 60 -2.51 16.21 -2.32
N GLU A 61 -1.20 16.08 -2.09
CA GLU A 61 -0.65 14.98 -1.28
C GLU A 61 -1.17 15.02 0.16
N ASN A 62 -1.27 16.20 0.77
CA ASN A 62 -1.86 16.37 2.10
C ASN A 62 -3.34 15.94 2.15
N ILE A 63 -4.12 16.21 1.10
CA ILE A 63 -5.50 15.74 0.99
C ILE A 63 -5.57 14.21 0.88
N PHE A 64 -4.68 13.59 0.09
CA PHE A 64 -4.59 12.13 0.01
C PHE A 64 -4.18 11.51 1.34
N ASP A 65 -3.24 12.11 2.07
CA ASP A 65 -2.80 11.64 3.39
C ASP A 65 -3.91 11.79 4.43
N ALA A 66 -4.63 12.91 4.43
CA ALA A 66 -5.79 13.09 5.31
C ALA A 66 -6.88 12.06 5.03
N LEU A 67 -7.17 11.78 3.75
CA LEU A 67 -8.14 10.76 3.36
C LEU A 67 -7.67 9.36 3.77
N ALA A 68 -6.42 9.00 3.45
CA ALA A 68 -5.83 7.71 3.83
C ALA A 68 -5.84 7.50 5.35
N ALA A 69 -5.40 8.49 6.13
CA ALA A 69 -5.41 8.44 7.59
C ALA A 69 -6.83 8.32 8.14
N SER A 70 -7.81 9.02 7.56
CA SER A 70 -9.21 8.93 7.99
C SER A 70 -9.82 7.53 7.77
N LEU A 71 -9.44 6.87 6.67
CA LEU A 71 -9.92 5.53 6.30
C LEU A 71 -9.21 4.44 7.11
N PHE A 72 -7.92 4.64 7.40
CA PHE A 72 -7.16 3.75 8.26
C PHE A 72 -7.51 3.91 9.74
N SER A 73 -7.92 5.08 10.22
CA SER A 73 -8.16 5.27 11.66
C SER A 73 -9.57 4.84 12.09
N CYS A 74 -10.51 4.76 11.16
CA CYS A 74 -11.91 4.51 11.47
C CYS A 74 -12.58 3.71 10.36
N SER A 75 -12.89 2.43 10.62
CA SER A 75 -13.59 1.53 9.70
C SER A 75 -14.96 2.09 9.26
N LEU A 76 -15.61 2.89 10.11
CA LEU A 76 -16.88 3.55 9.79
C LEU A 76 -16.79 4.56 8.62
N ASN A 77 -15.60 5.07 8.31
CA ASN A 77 -15.38 5.99 7.19
C ASN A 77 -15.27 5.27 5.84
N VAL A 78 -15.02 3.96 5.86
CA VAL A 78 -14.89 3.18 4.63
C VAL A 78 -16.24 3.08 3.92
N GLN A 79 -17.34 2.82 4.63
CA GLN A 79 -18.66 2.73 3.98
C GLN A 79 -19.08 4.04 3.28
N PRO A 80 -19.00 5.24 3.89
CA PRO A 80 -19.23 6.51 3.19
C PRO A 80 -18.30 6.71 1.98
N PHE A 81 -17.05 6.28 2.06
CA PHE A 81 -16.13 6.34 0.93
C PHE A 81 -16.56 5.44 -0.23
N LEU A 82 -17.05 4.22 0.07
CA LEU A 82 -17.61 3.30 -0.92
C LEU A 82 -18.88 3.88 -1.57
N ASP A 83 -19.79 4.40 -0.75
CA ASP A 83 -21.06 5.00 -1.20
C ASP A 83 -20.82 6.24 -2.08
N ALA A 84 -19.79 7.02 -1.77
CA ALA A 84 -19.37 8.20 -2.53
C ALA A 84 -18.55 7.89 -3.80
N GLN A 85 -18.50 6.63 -4.24
CA GLN A 85 -17.73 6.16 -5.40
C GLN A 85 -16.22 6.48 -5.32
N GLY A 86 -15.66 6.40 -4.11
CA GLY A 86 -14.26 6.70 -3.84
C GLY A 86 -13.31 5.76 -4.61
N ILE A 87 -13.62 4.46 -4.65
CA ILE A 87 -12.83 3.46 -5.39
C ILE A 87 -12.75 3.82 -6.87
N GLU A 88 -13.88 4.18 -7.47
CA GLU A 88 -14.01 4.51 -8.89
C GLU A 88 -13.22 5.78 -9.22
N LEU A 89 -13.21 6.77 -8.32
CA LEU A 89 -12.38 7.96 -8.46
C LEU A 89 -10.89 7.60 -8.42
N MET A 90 -10.44 6.81 -7.43
CA MET A 90 -9.04 6.38 -7.33
C MET A 90 -8.60 5.60 -8.58
N LEU A 91 -9.44 4.68 -9.07
CA LEU A 91 -9.19 3.95 -10.31
C LEU A 91 -9.15 4.84 -11.56
N ARG A 92 -9.90 5.95 -11.59
CA ARG A 92 -9.77 6.96 -12.66
C ARG A 92 -8.41 7.66 -12.62
N CYS A 93 -7.96 8.11 -11.44
CA CYS A 93 -6.64 8.72 -11.28
C CYS A 93 -5.51 7.80 -11.77
N LEU A 94 -5.61 6.49 -11.48
CA LEU A 94 -4.61 5.51 -11.91
C LEU A 94 -4.58 5.27 -13.41
N ARG A 95 -5.74 5.22 -14.07
CA ARG A 95 -5.81 5.00 -15.53
C ARG A 95 -5.19 6.14 -16.33
N GLU A 96 -5.29 7.37 -15.82
CA GLU A 96 -4.84 8.58 -16.51
C GLU A 96 -3.34 8.86 -16.28
N LYS A 97 -2.68 8.12 -15.36
CA LYS A 97 -1.22 8.13 -15.12
C LYS A 97 -0.68 9.49 -14.67
N VAL A 98 -1.54 10.25 -14.01
CA VAL A 98 -1.26 11.55 -13.40
C VAL A 98 -0.64 11.37 -12.02
N HIS A 99 -0.12 12.46 -11.46
CA HIS A 99 0.44 12.50 -10.11
C HIS A 99 -0.55 12.02 -9.04
N ALA A 100 -1.84 12.35 -9.19
CA ALA A 100 -2.89 11.85 -8.32
C ALA A 100 -2.96 10.30 -8.23
N GLY A 101 -2.38 9.57 -9.21
CA GLY A 101 -2.27 8.11 -9.15
C GLY A 101 -1.37 7.60 -8.02
N GLY A 102 -0.35 8.35 -7.61
CA GLY A 102 0.50 7.95 -6.46
C GLY A 102 -0.29 7.94 -5.16
N GLY A 103 -0.97 9.05 -4.85
CA GLY A 103 -1.88 9.16 -3.70
C GLY A 103 -3.08 8.20 -3.79
N ALA A 104 -3.63 7.98 -4.99
CA ALA A 104 -4.74 7.04 -5.17
C ALA A 104 -4.38 5.59 -4.83
N LEU A 105 -3.17 5.13 -5.15
CA LEU A 105 -2.70 3.80 -4.72
C LEU A 105 -2.59 3.70 -3.21
N ARG A 106 -2.09 4.76 -2.56
CA ARG A 106 -1.96 4.82 -1.10
C ARG A 106 -3.33 4.71 -0.45
N VAL A 107 -4.31 5.49 -0.90
CA VAL A 107 -5.70 5.43 -0.38
C VAL A 107 -6.31 4.04 -0.60
N LEU A 108 -6.18 3.47 -1.81
CA LEU A 108 -6.69 2.12 -2.09
C LEU A 108 -6.04 1.06 -1.21
N ASN A 109 -4.74 1.16 -0.96
CA ASN A 109 -4.03 0.24 -0.07
C ASN A 109 -4.62 0.25 1.34
N TYR A 110 -4.85 1.42 1.93
CA TYR A 110 -5.43 1.52 3.27
C TYR A 110 -6.88 1.02 3.33
N VAL A 111 -7.70 1.38 2.35
CA VAL A 111 -9.12 0.95 2.27
C VAL A 111 -9.24 -0.57 2.14
N LEU A 112 -8.39 -1.18 1.31
CA LEU A 112 -8.50 -2.61 1.00
C LEU A 112 -7.79 -3.49 2.03
N SER A 113 -6.70 -3.01 2.64
CA SER A 113 -5.97 -3.80 3.63
C SER A 113 -6.79 -4.06 4.90
N GLY A 114 -7.63 -3.11 5.29
CA GLY A 114 -8.42 -3.18 6.53
C GLY A 114 -7.54 -3.10 7.78
N ASN A 115 -8.13 -2.64 8.89
CA ASN A 115 -7.41 -2.63 10.17
C ASN A 115 -7.42 -4.03 10.77
N SER A 116 -6.24 -4.58 11.05
CA SER A 116 -6.09 -5.70 11.99
C SER A 116 -5.65 -5.23 13.39
N SER A 117 -5.49 -3.91 13.59
CA SER A 117 -5.08 -3.36 14.88
C SER A 117 -6.29 -3.25 15.81
N ASN A 118 -6.50 -4.30 16.59
CA ASN A 118 -7.12 -4.16 17.90
C ASN A 118 -6.19 -3.30 18.76
N GLY A 119 -6.62 -2.08 19.09
CA GLY A 119 -5.98 -1.29 20.14
C GLY A 119 -5.35 0.03 19.67
N VAL A 120 -5.70 1.08 20.41
CA VAL A 120 -5.11 2.42 20.43
C VAL A 120 -5.61 3.39 19.34
N GLY A 121 -6.82 3.90 19.55
CA GLY A 121 -7.33 5.07 18.84
C GLY A 121 -8.71 5.49 19.32
N ASN A 122 -8.83 5.96 20.57
CA ASN A 122 -9.99 6.66 21.14
C ASN A 122 -11.35 6.31 20.52
N ALA A 123 -11.88 5.14 20.88
CA ALA A 123 -13.33 4.98 20.92
C ALA A 123 -13.87 6.03 21.89
N VAL A 124 -14.42 7.12 21.37
CA VAL A 124 -15.35 7.95 22.14
C VAL A 124 -16.53 7.04 22.44
N VAL A 125 -16.47 6.41 23.62
CA VAL A 125 -17.55 5.69 24.27
C VAL A 125 -18.67 6.70 24.50
N ILE A 126 -19.56 6.85 23.52
CA ILE A 126 -20.91 7.33 23.82
C ILE A 126 -21.59 6.14 24.46
N LYS A 127 -21.60 6.14 25.80
CA LYS A 127 -22.31 5.17 26.64
C LYS A 127 -23.71 4.93 26.07
N LYS A 128 -23.90 3.80 25.41
CA LYS A 128 -25.13 3.03 25.50
C LYS A 128 -24.79 1.79 26.30
N GLU A 129 -25.70 1.48 27.19
CA GLU A 129 -25.57 0.53 28.28
C GLU A 129 -25.09 -0.85 27.82
N GLU A 130 -24.33 -1.46 28.72
CA GLU A 130 -23.61 -2.73 28.62
C GLU A 130 -24.44 -3.87 28.01
N VAL A 131 -23.78 -4.71 27.18
CA VAL A 131 -23.63 -6.19 27.30
C VAL A 131 -23.13 -6.77 25.96
N GLU A 132 -22.01 -7.50 25.97
CA GLU A 132 -21.54 -8.47 24.95
C GLU A 132 -21.04 -7.99 23.55
N GLU A 133 -20.17 -6.97 23.44
CA GLU A 133 -19.77 -6.41 22.12
C GLU A 133 -18.28 -6.56 21.67
N GLU A 134 -17.39 -7.29 22.36
CA GLU A 134 -15.97 -7.34 21.90
C GLU A 134 -15.72 -8.16 20.62
N ASN A 135 -16.63 -9.06 20.23
CA ASN A 135 -16.49 -9.89 19.01
C ASN A 135 -17.35 -9.42 17.82
N ALA A 136 -18.30 -8.50 18.04
CA ALA A 136 -19.18 -8.01 16.98
C ALA A 136 -18.50 -6.97 16.09
N ASP A 137 -17.72 -6.06 16.69
CA ASP A 137 -17.04 -4.96 15.98
C ASP A 137 -15.92 -5.46 15.03
N ASN A 138 -15.23 -6.55 15.40
CA ASN A 138 -14.18 -7.14 14.56
C ASN A 138 -14.72 -7.81 13.30
N ASN A 139 -15.92 -8.39 13.38
CA ASN A 139 -16.61 -8.94 12.22
C ASN A 139 -17.08 -7.83 11.28
N ASP A 140 -17.57 -6.70 11.82
CA ASP A 140 -18.05 -5.59 10.99
C ASP A 140 -16.90 -4.93 10.20
N ALA A 141 -15.76 -4.66 10.84
CA ALA A 141 -14.59 -4.08 10.15
C ALA A 141 -14.01 -5.01 9.06
N THR A 142 -13.98 -6.32 9.32
CA THR A 142 -13.54 -7.32 8.34
C THR A 142 -14.52 -7.39 7.16
N MET A 143 -15.83 -7.36 7.44
CA MET A 143 -16.88 -7.34 6.40
C MET A 143 -16.84 -6.08 5.53
N VAL A 144 -16.54 -4.92 6.12
CA VAL A 144 -16.41 -3.67 5.36
C VAL A 144 -15.19 -3.70 4.43
N SER A 145 -14.06 -4.24 4.88
CA SER A 145 -12.85 -4.40 4.06
C SER A 145 -13.06 -5.42 2.93
N MET A 146 -13.78 -6.50 3.20
CA MET A 146 -14.22 -7.48 2.21
C MET A 146 -15.09 -6.83 1.12
N ARG A 147 -16.12 -6.06 1.51
CA ARG A 147 -16.98 -5.31 0.57
C ARG A 147 -16.18 -4.33 -0.28
N ALA A 148 -15.19 -3.65 0.30
CA ALA A 148 -14.31 -2.77 -0.45
C ALA A 148 -13.49 -3.53 -1.51
N CYS A 149 -12.99 -4.74 -1.18
CA CYS A 149 -12.31 -5.61 -2.12
C CYS A 149 -13.23 -6.09 -3.26
N GLU A 150 -14.47 -6.48 -2.93
CA GLU A 150 -15.49 -6.87 -3.92
C GLU A 150 -15.80 -5.72 -4.89
N GLN A 151 -16.09 -4.52 -4.37
CA GLN A 151 -16.37 -3.34 -5.18
C GLN A 151 -15.15 -2.94 -6.02
N PHE A 152 -13.93 -3.09 -5.50
CA PHE A 152 -12.70 -2.87 -6.28
C PHE A 152 -12.62 -3.82 -7.50
N VAL A 153 -12.95 -5.09 -7.32
CA VAL A 153 -12.96 -6.07 -8.42
C VAL A 153 -14.08 -5.77 -9.41
N ASP A 154 -15.27 -5.40 -8.94
CA ASP A 154 -16.43 -5.06 -9.77
C ASP A 154 -16.17 -3.79 -10.62
N ALA A 155 -15.62 -2.74 -10.00
CA ALA A 155 -15.21 -1.50 -10.66
C ALA A 155 -14.07 -1.68 -11.70
N GLY A 156 -13.58 -2.91 -11.88
CA GLY A 156 -12.55 -3.26 -12.86
C GLY A 156 -11.13 -3.01 -12.37
N GLY A 157 -10.92 -2.94 -11.05
CA GLY A 157 -9.62 -2.66 -10.43
C GLY A 157 -8.53 -3.64 -10.84
N LEU A 158 -8.86 -4.92 -11.07
CA LEU A 158 -7.89 -5.92 -11.55
C LEU A 158 -7.24 -5.52 -12.89
N LYS A 159 -7.98 -4.85 -13.79
CA LYS A 159 -7.43 -4.39 -15.08
C LYS A 159 -6.37 -3.30 -14.91
N VAL A 160 -6.44 -2.55 -13.81
CA VAL A 160 -5.50 -1.46 -13.47
C VAL A 160 -4.34 -1.99 -12.61
N LEU A 161 -4.64 -2.87 -11.65
CA LEU A 161 -3.68 -3.40 -10.69
C LEU A 161 -2.63 -4.33 -11.33
N PHE A 162 -3.04 -5.28 -12.18
CA PHE A 162 -2.09 -6.25 -12.75
C PHE A 162 -0.98 -5.61 -13.61
N PRO A 163 -1.27 -4.62 -14.49
CA PRO A 163 -0.20 -3.90 -15.19
C PRO A 163 0.81 -3.20 -14.26
N LEU A 164 0.34 -2.65 -13.13
CA LEU A 164 1.21 -2.05 -12.10
C LEU A 164 2.07 -3.11 -11.40
N PHE A 165 1.44 -4.22 -11.00
CA PHE A 165 2.12 -5.35 -10.36
C PHE A 165 3.19 -6.00 -11.27
N MET A 166 2.91 -6.10 -12.57
CA MET A 166 3.87 -6.54 -13.59
C MET A 166 4.99 -5.52 -13.87
N GLY A 167 4.99 -4.35 -13.22
CA GLY A 167 6.01 -3.32 -13.40
C GLY A 167 6.01 -2.71 -14.80
N ARG A 168 4.91 -2.78 -15.55
CA ARG A 168 4.84 -2.24 -16.91
C ARG A 168 4.93 -0.72 -16.83
N GLY A 169 6.05 -0.15 -17.29
CA GLY A 169 6.30 1.30 -17.22
C GLY A 169 5.20 2.15 -17.85
N SER A 170 4.45 1.59 -18.82
CA SER A 170 3.28 2.23 -19.42
C SER A 170 2.08 2.38 -18.49
N ALA A 171 2.03 1.65 -17.37
CA ALA A 171 0.93 1.69 -16.40
C ALA A 171 1.25 2.53 -15.15
N VAL A 172 2.55 2.73 -14.87
CA VAL A 172 3.00 3.43 -13.66
C VAL A 172 2.59 4.91 -13.71
N PRO A 173 1.94 5.45 -12.66
CA PRO A 173 1.61 6.88 -12.57
C PRO A 173 2.89 7.72 -12.58
N ASN A 174 2.87 8.84 -13.29
CA ASN A 174 4.02 9.73 -13.36
C ASN A 174 3.93 10.79 -12.25
N PRO A 175 5.03 11.06 -11.53
CA PRO A 175 5.06 12.20 -10.61
C PRO A 175 4.95 13.52 -11.40
N ALA A 176 4.26 14.51 -10.83
CA ALA A 176 4.04 15.80 -11.48
C ALA A 176 5.36 16.50 -11.80
N LYS A 177 5.41 17.29 -12.87
CA LYS A 177 6.63 18.04 -13.28
C LYS A 177 7.08 19.06 -12.23
N CYS A 178 6.14 19.59 -11.45
CA CYS A 178 6.41 20.48 -10.32
C CYS A 178 6.99 19.76 -9.10
N SER A 179 6.86 18.43 -9.00
CA SER A 179 7.44 17.64 -7.92
C SER A 179 8.92 17.32 -8.15
N ASP A 180 9.66 17.09 -7.06
CA ASP A 180 11.07 16.68 -7.13
C ASP A 180 11.29 15.44 -8.01
N GLY A 181 10.39 14.44 -7.90
CA GLY A 181 10.48 13.16 -8.62
C GLY A 181 10.09 13.24 -10.11
N GLY A 182 9.21 14.17 -10.47
CA GLY A 182 8.77 14.40 -11.86
C GLY A 182 9.53 15.52 -12.57
N SER A 183 10.41 16.22 -11.86
CA SER A 183 11.23 17.29 -12.41
C SER A 183 12.09 16.82 -13.60
N ALA A 184 12.34 17.73 -14.54
CA ALA A 184 13.28 17.47 -15.65
C ALA A 184 14.69 17.12 -15.16
N LEU A 185 15.07 17.59 -13.96
CA LEU A 185 16.31 17.23 -13.29
C LEU A 185 16.37 15.75 -12.95
N ALA A 186 15.29 15.17 -12.39
CA ALA A 186 15.24 13.73 -12.10
C ALA A 186 15.41 12.89 -13.37
N ALA A 187 14.77 13.29 -14.47
CA ALA A 187 14.88 12.60 -15.76
C ALA A 187 16.31 12.63 -16.32
N LYS A 188 16.94 13.82 -16.37
CA LYS A 188 18.33 13.99 -16.85
C LYS A 188 19.33 13.27 -15.96
N ALA A 189 19.16 13.34 -14.64
CA ALA A 189 20.00 12.64 -13.68
C ALA A 189 19.94 11.12 -13.86
N GLY A 190 18.74 10.58 -14.11
CA GLY A 190 18.55 9.16 -14.41
C GLY A 190 19.24 8.72 -15.70
N GLU A 191 19.09 9.50 -16.77
CA GLU A 191 19.75 9.22 -18.06
C GLU A 191 21.28 9.27 -17.94
N ARG A 192 21.81 10.27 -17.23
CA ARG A 192 23.25 10.40 -17.00
C ARG A 192 23.80 9.24 -16.18
N LEU A 193 23.08 8.80 -15.16
CA LEU A 193 23.47 7.63 -14.37
C LEU A 193 23.45 6.35 -15.21
N ARG A 194 22.49 6.19 -16.12
CA ARG A 194 22.45 5.05 -17.03
C ARG A 194 23.68 5.03 -17.95
N LYS A 195 24.04 6.17 -18.56
CA LYS A 195 25.24 6.30 -19.40
C LYS A 195 26.54 6.03 -18.65
N LEU A 196 26.62 6.43 -17.37
CA LEU A 196 27.78 6.11 -16.54
C LEU A 196 27.91 4.59 -16.31
N ARG A 197 26.80 3.91 -16.00
CA ARG A 197 26.79 2.45 -15.80
C ARG A 197 27.09 1.66 -17.08
N GLU A 198 26.66 2.16 -18.24
CA GLU A 198 26.97 1.54 -19.55
C GLU A 198 28.47 1.64 -19.91
N ASN A 199 29.18 2.65 -19.37
CA ASN A 199 30.61 2.83 -19.61
C ASN A 199 31.50 2.06 -18.61
N ASP A 200 31.01 1.76 -17.41
CA ASP A 200 31.73 1.04 -16.35
C ASP A 200 31.63 -0.49 -16.52
N ASN A 201 31.94 -1.00 -17.72
CA ASN A 201 31.91 -2.42 -18.05
C ASN A 201 33.12 -3.19 -17.43
N THR A 202 33.25 -3.13 -16.10
CA THR A 202 34.15 -4.01 -15.32
C THR A 202 33.32 -5.11 -14.70
N ASN A 203 33.54 -6.35 -15.15
CA ASN A 203 33.13 -7.56 -14.46
C ASN A 203 33.70 -7.54 -13.04
N GLY A 204 32.85 -7.40 -12.02
CA GLY A 204 33.24 -7.45 -10.63
C GLY A 204 32.04 -7.81 -9.77
N ASP A 205 32.21 -8.85 -8.94
CA ASP A 205 31.23 -9.38 -8.00
C ASP A 205 30.44 -8.28 -7.27
N ASP A 206 29.10 -8.42 -7.27
CA ASP A 206 28.09 -7.59 -6.61
C ASP A 206 28.15 -7.67 -5.06
N HIS A 207 29.35 -7.70 -4.46
CA HIS A 207 29.49 -7.88 -3.01
C HIS A 207 29.70 -6.60 -2.19
N ASP A 208 29.71 -5.40 -2.80
CA ASP A 208 29.93 -4.13 -2.06
C ASP A 208 29.08 -2.93 -2.55
N ASP A 209 27.77 -3.16 -2.63
CA ASP A 209 26.76 -2.30 -3.29
C ASP A 209 26.65 -0.84 -2.75
N ASP A 210 26.95 -0.56 -1.47
CA ASP A 210 26.80 0.82 -0.93
C ASP A 210 27.99 1.74 -1.22
N ASN A 211 29.20 1.19 -1.33
CA ASN A 211 30.40 1.98 -1.67
C ASN A 211 30.46 2.29 -3.17
N GLU A 212 29.97 1.36 -4.00
CA GLU A 212 29.86 1.52 -5.45
C GLU A 212 28.71 2.47 -5.85
N LYS A 213 27.54 2.38 -5.19
CA LYS A 213 26.45 3.37 -5.32
C LYS A 213 26.87 4.79 -4.92
N LYS A 214 27.77 4.93 -3.93
CA LYS A 214 28.35 6.23 -3.54
C LYS A 214 29.35 6.75 -4.57
N LYS A 215 30.18 5.89 -5.17
CA LYS A 215 31.12 6.27 -6.25
C LYS A 215 30.38 6.73 -7.52
N ASN A 216 29.35 6.00 -7.95
CA ASN A 216 28.58 6.31 -9.17
C ASN A 216 27.75 7.61 -9.09
N LYS A 217 27.50 8.13 -7.88
CA LYS A 217 26.80 9.41 -7.67
C LYS A 217 27.72 10.63 -7.64
N LYS A 218 29.05 10.46 -7.66
CA LYS A 218 30.03 11.57 -7.56
C LYS A 218 29.86 12.62 -8.68
N GLY A 219 29.38 12.24 -9.86
CA GLY A 219 29.14 13.15 -10.99
C GLY A 219 27.85 13.98 -10.95
N LEU A 220 26.96 13.74 -9.97
CA LEU A 220 25.65 14.43 -9.85
C LEU A 220 25.67 15.51 -8.77
N SER A 221 25.00 16.63 -9.05
CA SER A 221 24.71 17.70 -8.08
C SER A 221 23.85 17.20 -6.92
N LYS A 222 23.93 17.86 -5.75
CA LYS A 222 23.08 17.58 -4.58
C LYS A 222 21.58 17.61 -4.95
N ARG A 223 21.16 18.58 -5.77
CA ARG A 223 19.76 18.71 -6.22
C ARG A 223 19.36 17.58 -7.18
N GLU A 224 20.23 17.18 -8.09
CA GLU A 224 20.01 16.04 -8.98
C GLU A 224 19.89 14.72 -8.22
N ARG A 225 20.72 14.53 -7.18
CA ARG A 225 20.65 13.35 -6.31
C ARG A 225 19.32 13.30 -5.55
N ARG A 226 18.85 14.43 -5.01
CA ARG A 226 17.55 14.53 -4.33
C ARG A 226 16.40 14.21 -5.27
N ALA A 227 16.38 14.83 -6.46
CA ALA A 227 15.35 14.59 -7.47
C ALA A 227 15.31 13.12 -7.95
N LEU A 228 16.49 12.52 -8.18
CA LEU A 228 16.60 11.11 -8.55
C LEU A 228 16.15 10.17 -7.41
N GLN A 229 16.47 10.52 -6.16
CA GLN A 229 16.04 9.75 -4.99
C GLN A 229 14.51 9.80 -4.86
N ALA A 230 13.90 10.99 -4.97
CA ALA A 230 12.45 11.15 -4.95
C ALA A 230 11.75 10.33 -6.04
N ARG A 231 12.32 10.27 -7.25
CA ARG A 231 11.80 9.42 -8.33
C ARG A 231 11.92 7.92 -8.01
N LYS A 232 13.02 7.48 -7.39
CA LYS A 232 13.19 6.07 -6.99
C LYS A 232 12.20 5.68 -5.91
N GLU A 233 12.01 6.55 -4.93
CA GLU A 233 11.04 6.38 -3.85
C GLU A 233 9.62 6.32 -4.40
N TRP A 234 9.25 7.19 -5.33
CA TRP A 234 7.97 7.13 -6.05
C TRP A 234 7.72 5.75 -6.69
N LEU A 235 8.68 5.26 -7.49
CA LEU A 235 8.55 3.97 -8.16
C LEU A 235 8.48 2.81 -7.17
N HIS A 236 9.27 2.87 -6.10
CA HIS A 236 9.23 1.88 -5.04
C HIS A 236 7.88 1.87 -4.33
N ASN A 237 7.33 3.05 -4.01
CA ASN A 237 6.02 3.17 -3.37
C ASN A 237 4.90 2.63 -4.28
N VAL A 238 4.97 2.85 -5.59
CA VAL A 238 4.02 2.24 -6.54
C VAL A 238 4.13 0.70 -6.53
N GLU A 239 5.34 0.14 -6.58
CA GLU A 239 5.58 -1.31 -6.53
C GLU A 239 5.03 -1.88 -5.20
N THR A 240 5.42 -1.31 -4.06
CA THR A 240 5.00 -1.78 -2.73
C THR A 240 3.48 -1.67 -2.52
N ASN A 241 2.86 -0.53 -2.84
CA ASN A 241 1.39 -0.40 -2.70
C ASN A 241 0.64 -1.37 -3.62
N SER A 242 1.15 -1.63 -4.83
CA SER A 242 0.51 -2.60 -5.74
C SER A 242 0.55 -4.03 -5.18
N ILE A 243 1.65 -4.41 -4.52
CA ILE A 243 1.80 -5.71 -3.86
C ILE A 243 0.90 -5.78 -2.62
N GLN A 244 0.83 -4.71 -1.83
CA GLN A 244 -0.02 -4.66 -0.64
C GLN A 244 -1.50 -4.75 -0.99
N ILE A 245 -1.96 -4.05 -2.03
CA ILE A 245 -3.32 -4.19 -2.55
C ILE A 245 -3.56 -5.62 -3.04
N MET A 246 -2.62 -6.22 -3.80
CA MET A 246 -2.76 -7.61 -4.26
C MET A 246 -2.91 -8.57 -3.08
N TYR A 247 -2.09 -8.40 -2.04
CA TYR A 247 -2.16 -9.21 -0.82
C TYR A 247 -3.50 -9.04 -0.09
N ALA A 248 -3.98 -7.80 0.04
CA ALA A 248 -5.28 -7.50 0.65
C ALA A 248 -6.42 -8.25 -0.07
N LEU A 249 -6.40 -8.26 -1.41
CA LEU A 249 -7.38 -9.03 -2.19
C LEU A 249 -7.28 -10.54 -1.92
N THR A 250 -6.06 -11.11 -1.86
CA THR A 250 -5.89 -12.55 -1.56
C THR A 250 -6.28 -12.93 -0.13
N ARG A 251 -6.25 -11.96 0.78
CA ARG A 251 -6.61 -12.15 2.18
C ARG A 251 -8.12 -12.12 2.38
N HIS A 252 -8.79 -11.10 1.84
CA HIS A 252 -10.20 -10.82 2.14
C HIS A 252 -11.19 -11.44 1.16
N LEU A 253 -10.76 -11.80 -0.06
CA LEU A 253 -11.66 -12.46 -1.02
C LEU A 253 -11.74 -13.96 -0.75
N ASP A 254 -12.95 -14.44 -0.55
CA ASP A 254 -13.30 -15.84 -0.32
C ASP A 254 -14.24 -16.38 -1.41
N ASP A 255 -14.66 -17.65 -1.29
CA ASP A 255 -15.57 -18.27 -2.26
C ASP A 255 -17.02 -17.77 -2.15
N SER A 256 -17.36 -17.06 -1.07
CA SER A 256 -18.68 -16.45 -0.85
C SER A 256 -18.77 -15.01 -1.36
N SER A 257 -17.64 -14.44 -1.78
CA SER A 257 -17.52 -13.05 -2.19
C SER A 257 -18.38 -12.76 -3.43
N ALA A 258 -19.04 -11.61 -3.42
CA ALA A 258 -19.88 -11.15 -4.51
C ALA A 258 -19.11 -11.03 -5.84
N TYR A 259 -19.86 -11.06 -6.95
CA TYR A 259 -19.32 -10.87 -8.31
C TYR A 259 -18.24 -11.88 -8.74
N ASP A 260 -18.23 -13.06 -8.11
CA ASP A 260 -17.20 -14.09 -8.27
C ASP A 260 -15.78 -13.52 -8.10
N ALA A 261 -15.61 -12.59 -7.16
CA ALA A 261 -14.40 -11.77 -7.07
C ALA A 261 -13.11 -12.60 -6.91
N LYS A 262 -13.12 -13.62 -6.03
CA LYS A 262 -12.00 -14.55 -5.84
C LYS A 262 -11.69 -15.35 -7.11
N ALA A 263 -12.72 -15.89 -7.77
CA ALA A 263 -12.55 -16.65 -9.00
C ALA A 263 -11.95 -15.77 -10.12
N ARG A 264 -12.46 -14.53 -10.26
CA ARG A 264 -11.91 -13.54 -11.20
C ARG A 264 -10.46 -13.20 -10.91
N LEU A 265 -10.07 -13.08 -9.64
CA LEU A 265 -8.67 -12.87 -9.25
C LEU A 265 -7.79 -14.07 -9.63
N LEU A 266 -8.22 -15.30 -9.33
CA LEU A 266 -7.48 -16.52 -9.67
C LEU A 266 -7.29 -16.70 -11.18
N VAL A 267 -8.31 -16.39 -11.99
CA VAL A 267 -8.20 -16.44 -13.46
C VAL A 267 -7.07 -15.55 -13.96
N LYS A 268 -6.84 -14.37 -13.36
CA LYS A 268 -5.74 -13.48 -13.75
C LYS A 268 -4.35 -14.08 -13.53
N PHE A 269 -4.19 -14.97 -12.56
CA PHE A 269 -2.93 -15.69 -12.33
C PHE A 269 -2.71 -16.81 -13.36
N VAL A 270 -3.78 -17.42 -13.86
CA VAL A 270 -3.71 -18.50 -14.86
C VAL A 270 -3.54 -17.96 -16.29
N GLU A 271 -4.08 -16.77 -16.57
CA GLU A 271 -3.98 -16.10 -17.88
C GLU A 271 -2.52 -15.87 -18.34
N SER A 272 -2.32 -15.97 -19.66
CA SER A 272 -1.01 -15.73 -20.31
C SER A 272 0.09 -16.65 -19.77
N ASP A 273 -0.19 -17.95 -19.75
CA ASP A 273 0.74 -19.00 -19.31
C ASP A 273 1.38 -18.73 -17.95
N CYS A 274 0.57 -18.28 -17.00
CA CYS A 274 1.01 -18.00 -15.64
C CYS A 274 2.13 -16.94 -15.53
N GLU A 275 2.24 -15.97 -16.47
CA GLU A 275 3.28 -14.92 -16.43
C GLU A 275 3.27 -14.12 -15.09
N LYS A 276 2.14 -14.10 -14.39
CA LYS A 276 1.98 -13.43 -13.08
C LYS A 276 2.71 -14.22 -11.99
N CYS A 277 2.72 -15.56 -12.09
CA CYS A 277 3.51 -16.43 -11.23
C CYS A 277 5.01 -16.24 -11.47
N ASP A 278 5.44 -16.03 -12.72
CA ASP A 278 6.85 -15.71 -13.02
C ASP A 278 7.28 -14.41 -12.32
N ARG A 279 6.40 -13.40 -12.37
CA ARG A 279 6.62 -12.12 -11.69
C ARG A 279 6.65 -12.28 -10.17
N LEU A 280 5.77 -13.09 -9.60
CA LEU A 280 5.77 -13.42 -8.16
C LEU A 280 7.09 -14.06 -7.74
N ILE A 281 7.59 -15.03 -8.51
CA ILE A 281 8.87 -15.70 -8.22
C ILE A 281 10.04 -14.73 -8.34
N GLU A 282 10.06 -13.89 -9.37
CA GLU A 282 11.07 -12.83 -9.51
C GLU A 282 11.09 -11.91 -8.28
N LEU A 283 9.92 -11.46 -7.83
CA LEU A 283 9.79 -10.63 -6.65
C LEU A 283 10.20 -11.37 -5.38
N CYS A 284 9.78 -12.62 -5.17
CA CYS A 284 10.16 -13.45 -4.04
C CYS A 284 11.68 -13.56 -3.92
N LEU A 285 12.37 -13.93 -5.00
CA LEU A 285 13.82 -14.11 -4.98
C LEU A 285 14.54 -12.76 -4.77
N LYS A 286 14.12 -11.71 -5.48
CA LYS A 286 14.66 -10.35 -5.33
C LYS A 286 14.56 -9.83 -3.90
N TYR A 287 13.42 -10.03 -3.24
CA TYR A 287 13.20 -9.51 -1.89
C TYR A 287 13.75 -10.44 -0.80
N SER A 288 13.82 -11.76 -1.05
CA SER A 288 14.51 -12.72 -0.19
C SER A 288 15.99 -12.37 -0.03
N GLU A 289 16.67 -12.09 -1.15
CA GLU A 289 18.08 -11.70 -1.13
C GLU A 289 18.29 -10.36 -0.41
N LYS A 290 17.46 -9.35 -0.72
CA LYS A 290 17.55 -8.03 -0.11
C LYS A 290 17.35 -8.04 1.40
N MET A 291 16.35 -8.77 1.89
CA MET A 291 16.08 -8.83 3.32
C MET A 291 17.20 -9.54 4.08
N ARG A 292 17.72 -10.65 3.55
CA ARG A 292 18.82 -11.42 4.15
C ARG A 292 20.12 -10.61 4.17
N LEU A 293 20.41 -9.89 3.09
CA LEU A 293 21.57 -9.01 3.04
C LEU A 293 21.48 -7.88 4.06
N LYS A 294 20.28 -7.32 4.29
CA LYS A 294 20.06 -6.26 5.27
C LYS A 294 20.17 -6.75 6.71
N GLU A 295 19.62 -7.92 7.00
CA GLU A 295 19.78 -8.62 8.28
C GLU A 295 21.26 -8.92 8.55
N TYR A 296 21.96 -9.57 7.61
CA TYR A 296 23.38 -9.87 7.73
C TYR A 296 24.24 -8.63 7.96
N ARG A 297 23.96 -7.54 7.24
CA ARG A 297 24.70 -6.27 7.40
C ARG A 297 24.46 -5.63 8.76
N TYR A 298 23.26 -5.76 9.32
CA TYR A 298 22.98 -5.26 10.65
C TYR A 298 23.84 -5.98 11.69
N TYR A 299 23.87 -7.31 11.68
CA TYR A 299 24.72 -8.10 12.59
C TYR A 299 26.22 -7.80 12.46
N ARG A 300 26.66 -7.31 11.30
CA ARG A 300 28.07 -6.94 11.04
C ARG A 300 28.36 -5.44 11.27
N SER A 301 27.39 -4.67 11.73
CA SER A 301 27.53 -3.22 11.90
C SER A 301 27.85 -2.83 13.34
N ASP A 302 28.53 -1.70 13.50
CA ASP A 302 28.78 -1.08 14.81
C ASP A 302 27.46 -0.80 15.57
N GLU A 303 26.36 -0.58 14.83
CA GLU A 303 25.01 -0.40 15.41
C GLU A 303 24.52 -1.63 16.20
N ALA A 304 24.92 -2.85 15.80
CA ALA A 304 24.57 -4.07 16.53
C ALA A 304 25.40 -4.23 17.81
N GLU A 305 26.68 -3.88 17.77
CA GLU A 305 27.56 -3.85 18.95
C GLU A 305 27.09 -2.77 19.95
N GLU A 306 26.68 -1.60 19.46
CA GLU A 306 26.07 -0.55 20.28
C GLU A 306 24.74 -1.00 20.90
N ALA A 307 23.90 -1.70 20.15
CA ALA A 307 22.63 -2.23 20.66
C ALA A 307 22.87 -3.26 21.77
N GLU A 308 23.83 -4.18 21.59
CA GLU A 308 24.22 -5.16 22.61
C GLU A 308 24.73 -4.46 23.88
N ASN A 309 25.62 -3.47 23.72
CA ASN A 309 26.15 -2.67 24.84
C ASN A 309 25.07 -1.87 25.56
N ALA A 310 24.01 -1.45 24.86
CA ALA A 310 22.85 -0.75 25.41
C ALA A 310 21.81 -1.70 26.04
N GLY A 311 22.01 -3.02 25.99
CA GLY A 311 21.05 -4.03 26.46
C GLY A 311 19.77 -4.10 25.62
N ILE A 312 19.82 -3.63 24.37
CA ILE A 312 18.73 -3.74 23.41
C ILE A 312 18.74 -5.15 22.82
N ASP A 313 17.56 -5.72 22.59
CA ASP A 313 17.41 -7.00 21.89
C ASP A 313 17.92 -6.87 20.45
N VAL A 314 19.12 -7.40 20.20
CA VAL A 314 19.81 -7.36 18.92
C VAL A 314 19.02 -8.11 17.85
N ASP A 315 18.35 -9.20 18.20
CA ASP A 315 17.57 -10.00 17.26
C ASP A 315 16.31 -9.25 16.83
N LEU A 316 15.64 -8.56 17.75
CA LEU A 316 14.51 -7.70 17.41
C LEU A 316 14.93 -6.52 16.53
N ALA A 317 16.10 -5.93 16.78
CA ALA A 317 16.64 -4.84 15.96
C ALA A 317 17.08 -5.32 14.57
N ALA A 318 17.67 -6.51 14.48
CA ALA A 318 17.99 -7.19 13.22
C ALA A 318 16.73 -7.48 12.40
N LEU A 319 15.66 -7.95 13.06
CA LEU A 319 14.36 -8.16 12.43
C LEU A 319 13.78 -6.86 11.87
N HIS A 320 13.85 -5.75 12.61
CA HIS A 320 13.43 -4.44 12.10
C HIS A 320 14.25 -4.01 10.86
N ALA A 321 15.57 -4.23 10.87
CA ALA A 321 16.43 -3.97 9.71
C ALA A 321 16.07 -4.86 8.51
N LYS A 322 15.75 -6.15 8.75
CA LYS A 322 15.26 -7.11 7.74
C LYS A 322 13.95 -6.66 7.10
N LEU A 323 12.97 -6.25 7.91
CA LEU A 323 11.67 -5.75 7.44
C LEU A 323 11.84 -4.47 6.60
N LYS A 324 12.62 -3.50 7.09
CA LYS A 324 12.96 -2.27 6.34
C LYS A 324 13.76 -2.55 5.07
N GLY A 325 14.50 -3.64 5.03
CA GLY A 325 15.23 -4.16 3.88
C GLY A 325 14.35 -4.72 2.76
N GLY A 326 13.04 -4.82 2.98
CA GLY A 326 12.08 -5.40 2.06
C GLY A 326 11.50 -6.73 2.52
N GLY A 327 11.70 -7.12 3.79
CA GLY A 327 11.08 -8.30 4.39
C GLY A 327 9.54 -8.24 4.34
N ASP A 328 8.92 -7.08 4.63
CA ASP A 328 7.44 -6.93 4.53
C ASP A 328 6.93 -7.26 3.13
N VAL A 329 7.64 -6.80 2.09
CA VAL A 329 7.29 -7.10 0.71
C VAL A 329 7.51 -8.59 0.40
N PHE A 330 8.61 -9.17 0.88
CA PHE A 330 8.89 -10.60 0.72
C PHE A 330 7.76 -11.47 1.29
N HIS A 331 7.35 -11.22 2.53
CA HIS A 331 6.29 -11.96 3.21
C HIS A 331 4.95 -11.86 2.48
N ARG A 332 4.57 -10.66 2.02
CA ARG A 332 3.33 -10.44 1.25
C ARG A 332 3.37 -11.15 -0.11
N VAL A 333 4.48 -11.07 -0.83
CA VAL A 333 4.65 -11.77 -2.12
C VAL A 333 4.62 -13.29 -1.88
N GLY A 334 5.26 -13.79 -0.82
CA GLY A 334 5.18 -15.19 -0.42
C GLY A 334 3.74 -15.66 -0.22
N ALA A 335 2.95 -14.89 0.53
CA ALA A 335 1.54 -15.18 0.75
C ALA A 335 0.67 -15.13 -0.53
N ILE A 336 0.90 -14.16 -1.43
CA ILE A 336 0.20 -14.10 -2.73
C ILE A 336 0.56 -15.31 -3.59
N THR A 337 1.84 -15.69 -3.60
CA THR A 337 2.31 -16.87 -4.33
C THR A 337 1.67 -18.14 -3.79
N ALA A 338 1.52 -18.20 -2.46
CA ALA A 338 0.86 -19.30 -1.77
C ALA A 338 -0.62 -19.41 -2.17
N PHE A 339 -1.34 -18.28 -2.16
CA PHE A 339 -2.71 -18.20 -2.62
C PHE A 339 -2.86 -18.70 -4.06
N ALA A 340 -1.97 -18.30 -4.97
CA ALA A 340 -2.01 -18.74 -6.36
C ALA A 340 -1.75 -20.26 -6.50
N ALA A 341 -0.79 -20.80 -5.74
CA ALA A 341 -0.45 -22.22 -5.75
C ALA A 341 -1.58 -23.09 -5.16
N VAL A 342 -2.23 -22.64 -4.09
CA VAL A 342 -3.35 -23.38 -3.48
C VAL A 342 -4.64 -23.25 -4.30
N GLY A 343 -4.89 -22.06 -4.87
CA GLY A 343 -6.10 -21.78 -5.63
C GLY A 343 -6.14 -22.40 -7.03
N SER A 344 -5.00 -22.82 -7.59
CA SER A 344 -4.94 -23.45 -8.90
C SER A 344 -3.78 -24.43 -9.04
N ARG A 345 -4.08 -25.68 -9.38
CA ARG A 345 -3.07 -26.71 -9.67
C ARG A 345 -2.11 -26.31 -10.78
N ARG A 346 -2.61 -25.63 -11.83
CA ARG A 346 -1.77 -25.14 -12.94
C ARG A 346 -0.74 -24.11 -12.46
N CYS A 347 -1.14 -23.21 -11.56
CA CYS A 347 -0.22 -22.25 -10.96
C CYS A 347 0.80 -22.96 -10.06
N HIS A 348 0.37 -23.95 -9.27
CA HIS A 348 1.25 -24.74 -8.42
C HIS A 348 2.38 -25.41 -9.21
N GLU A 349 2.02 -26.18 -10.24
CA GLU A 349 2.98 -26.91 -11.09
C GLU A 349 3.96 -25.93 -11.75
N HIS A 350 3.45 -24.83 -12.32
CA HIS A 350 4.28 -23.78 -12.94
C HIS A 350 5.23 -23.12 -11.95
N ILE A 351 4.79 -22.84 -10.71
CA ILE A 351 5.63 -22.21 -9.69
C ILE A 351 6.80 -23.12 -9.32
N ILE A 352 6.56 -24.42 -9.13
CA ILE A 352 7.61 -25.39 -8.83
C ILE A 352 8.61 -25.50 -9.97
N GLU A 353 8.14 -25.60 -11.21
CA GLU A 353 8.99 -25.68 -12.40
C GLU A 353 9.89 -24.44 -12.51
N GLN A 354 9.32 -23.24 -12.37
CA GLN A 354 10.07 -21.99 -12.51
C GLN A 354 11.05 -21.74 -11.36
N LEU A 355 10.71 -22.14 -10.13
CA LEU A 355 11.67 -22.11 -9.02
C LEU A 355 12.86 -23.03 -9.29
N THR A 356 12.59 -24.24 -9.79
CA THR A 356 13.63 -25.23 -10.13
C THR A 356 14.57 -24.68 -11.22
N VAL A 357 14.03 -24.05 -12.26
CA VAL A 357 14.82 -23.41 -13.33
C VAL A 357 15.76 -22.32 -12.78
N ARG A 358 15.36 -21.63 -11.71
CA ARG A 358 16.16 -20.58 -11.05
C ARG A 358 17.04 -21.11 -9.90
N ASN A 359 17.29 -22.42 -9.83
CA ASN A 359 18.05 -23.08 -8.76
C ASN A 359 17.52 -22.77 -7.35
N SER A 360 16.21 -22.58 -7.22
CA SER A 360 15.53 -22.28 -5.96
C SER A 360 14.48 -23.36 -5.66
N GLY A 361 14.12 -23.50 -4.39
CA GLY A 361 13.11 -24.46 -3.95
C GLY A 361 11.83 -23.79 -3.48
N ILE A 362 10.76 -24.58 -3.41
CA ILE A 362 9.50 -24.17 -2.76
C ILE A 362 9.72 -23.79 -1.28
N SER A 363 10.81 -24.25 -0.68
CA SER A 363 11.25 -23.88 0.67
C SER A 363 11.33 -22.37 0.88
N VAL A 364 11.72 -21.59 -0.14
CA VAL A 364 11.79 -20.12 -0.03
C VAL A 364 10.40 -19.53 0.25
N ILE A 365 9.35 -20.09 -0.37
CA ILE A 365 7.97 -19.66 -0.17
C ILE A 365 7.48 -20.13 1.20
N LYS A 366 7.76 -21.39 1.59
CA LYS A 366 7.39 -21.92 2.91
C LYS A 366 8.02 -21.13 4.06
N GLU A 367 9.30 -20.79 3.95
CA GLU A 367 10.02 -19.94 4.89
C GLU A 367 9.38 -18.55 5.00
N SER A 368 9.05 -17.94 3.85
CA SER A 368 8.36 -16.66 3.81
C SER A 368 7.04 -16.67 4.59
N ILE A 369 6.22 -17.69 4.38
CA ILE A 369 4.91 -17.83 5.03
C ILE A 369 5.08 -18.16 6.52
N ALA A 370 6.01 -19.04 6.86
CA ALA A 370 6.26 -19.45 8.25
C ALA A 370 6.79 -18.29 9.09
N GLU A 371 7.75 -17.51 8.58
CA GLU A 371 8.21 -16.28 9.21
C GLU A 371 7.05 -15.29 9.38
N PHE A 372 6.24 -15.10 8.33
CA PHE A 372 5.12 -14.15 8.40
C PHE A 372 4.06 -14.56 9.41
N ALA A 373 3.65 -15.82 9.43
CA ALA A 373 2.69 -16.36 10.40
C ALA A 373 3.22 -16.28 11.84
N GLY A 374 4.54 -16.40 12.02
CA GLY A 374 5.19 -16.24 13.33
C GLY A 374 5.19 -14.80 13.86
N MET A 375 5.07 -13.80 12.99
CA MET A 375 5.01 -12.37 13.37
C MET A 375 3.59 -11.87 13.64
N LEU A 376 2.57 -12.63 13.25
CA LEU A 376 1.17 -12.23 13.38
C LEU A 376 0.56 -12.74 14.69
N GLU A 377 -0.35 -11.94 15.24
CA GLU A 377 -1.22 -12.36 16.33
C GLU A 377 -2.21 -13.45 15.87
N GLU A 378 -2.79 -14.18 16.82
CA GLU A 378 -3.82 -15.17 16.54
C GLU A 378 -5.03 -14.50 15.87
N GLY A 379 -5.41 -15.01 14.70
CA GLY A 379 -6.52 -14.48 13.94
C GLY A 379 -6.64 -15.07 12.54
N ASN A 380 -7.68 -14.65 11.81
CA ASN A 380 -8.01 -15.19 10.49
C ASN A 380 -6.84 -15.13 9.49
N GLN A 381 -6.03 -14.06 9.58
CA GLN A 381 -4.85 -13.89 8.72
C GLN A 381 -3.81 -14.98 8.98
N LYS A 382 -3.51 -15.28 10.24
CA LYS A 382 -2.53 -16.31 10.62
C LYS A 382 -3.04 -17.69 10.21
N SER A 383 -4.30 -18.02 10.51
CA SER A 383 -4.90 -19.31 10.14
C SER A 383 -4.92 -19.54 8.63
N GLN A 384 -5.15 -18.49 7.83
CA GLN A 384 -5.08 -18.57 6.37
C GLN A 384 -3.66 -18.89 5.89
N LEU A 385 -2.63 -18.24 6.46
CA LEU A 385 -1.24 -18.51 6.11
C LEU A 385 -0.80 -19.92 6.51
N GLU A 386 -1.21 -20.40 7.69
CA GLU A 386 -0.95 -21.76 8.14
C GLU A 386 -1.62 -22.80 7.24
N TYR A 387 -2.85 -22.54 6.79
CA TYR A 387 -3.52 -23.37 5.80
C TYR A 387 -2.72 -23.45 4.49
N TYR A 388 -2.21 -22.31 4.00
CA TYR A 388 -1.36 -22.30 2.80
C TYR A 388 -0.06 -23.07 3.01
N LEU A 389 0.58 -22.92 4.17
CA LEU A 389 1.82 -23.62 4.51
C LEU A 389 1.65 -25.15 4.54
N ASN A 390 0.50 -25.64 5.00
CA ASN A 390 0.19 -27.07 5.07
C ASN A 390 -0.22 -27.67 3.71
N THR A 391 -0.67 -26.84 2.77
CA THR A 391 -1.22 -27.29 1.48
C THR A 391 -0.19 -27.28 0.35
N ILE A 392 0.79 -26.38 0.43
CA ILE A 392 1.96 -26.30 -0.46
C ILE A 392 3.06 -27.20 0.08
#